data_AF-A0AB74A7W3-F1
#
_entry.id   AF-A0AB74A7W3-F1
#
_cell.length_a   1.000
_cell.length_b   1.000
_cell.length_c   1.000
_cell.angle_alpha   90.00
_cell.angle_beta   90.00
_cell.angle_gamma   90.00
#
_symmetry.space_group_name_H-M   'P 1'
#
loop_
_entity.id
_entity.type
_entity.pdbx_description
1 polymer ?
#
loop_
_entity_poly.entity_id
_entity_poly.type
_entity_poly.pdbx_seq_one_letter_code
_entity_poly.pdbx_strand_id
1 'polypeptide(L)'
;MLIESLRLINFKKFKDQTFDFNEDVNIFVGDNNAGKSTILEALEIVLNSQYRGRPFNSEFSPDLFNAEIVAAFRASPRTPADLPTLVIEAYMKNVPDYRGANNSLKKDAQGVQIKASFDPDFTDAYNDYLASGAAITSIPVEFYQVEWMDFAWNVIKPMTKQFRALYIDPTRMHPTFGKNQYISNVLSTALRKDEEHRLSLHYRETLQSFNNTVEVATVNKDLDSDNRITEKKLTIAANTMPAGALQNGLQLEVNAVPFHMIGKGEQSKVQIKLALHNKSKDIDLVMMEEPENHLSHFELSKLVQDIEDQRDGKQLFLTTHSSYVLNKLSINKICLLHDTYKRLHMLDRDVVKTLKRLPGYDTLRVALSKKVVLVEGPSDELILKKIYKDIHKGRLPEQDGIDIIVVRGVGFKTFIAIGKEIGTAINVLRDNDGNYRKNVVEAQKEYTAFPNIKLVSSTNDNEFSLEPAMILANAASEIELQAFAEIVLSTKTFSLLAAKHTFAEKLAFIVEWFRSSDGDGKGKKKVDAAIRIFETDEPFKYPAFLAEVMDFA
;
A
#
# COMPACT_ATOMS: atom_id res chain seq x y z
N MET A 1 22.68 -11.38 -5.04
CA MET A 1 23.00 -10.46 -3.91
C MET A 1 21.69 -10.06 -3.22
N LEU A 2 21.69 -9.41 -2.05
CA LEU A 2 20.43 -8.94 -1.41
C LEU A 2 20.59 -7.65 -0.61
N ILE A 3 19.47 -6.96 -0.37
CA ILE A 3 19.34 -5.80 0.53
C ILE A 3 18.88 -6.30 1.90
N GLU A 4 19.65 -6.00 2.94
CA GLU A 4 19.34 -6.34 4.33
C GLU A 4 18.47 -5.29 4.99
N SER A 5 18.78 -4.01 4.77
CA SER A 5 18.00 -2.91 5.32
C SER A 5 18.12 -1.62 4.51
N LEU A 6 17.19 -0.71 4.71
CA LEU A 6 17.14 0.63 4.11
C LEU A 6 17.02 1.66 5.23
N ARG A 7 17.89 2.67 5.25
CA ARG A 7 17.75 3.82 6.15
C ARG A 7 17.47 5.08 5.34
N LEU A 8 16.46 5.83 5.78
CA LEU A 8 16.00 7.08 5.17
C LEU A 8 16.14 8.21 6.17
N ILE A 9 16.85 9.26 5.80
CA ILE A 9 17.05 10.47 6.60
C ILE A 9 16.55 11.67 5.80
N ASN A 10 15.63 12.42 6.39
CA ASN A 10 14.98 13.61 5.84
C ASN A 10 14.35 13.41 4.45
N PHE A 11 13.79 12.23 4.18
CA PHE A 11 13.21 11.86 2.88
C PHE A 11 11.68 11.69 2.98
N LYS A 12 10.93 12.58 2.32
CA LYS A 12 9.46 12.60 2.27
C LYS A 12 8.85 12.44 3.68
N LYS A 13 8.05 11.41 3.91
CA LYS A 13 7.40 11.18 5.21
C LYS A 13 8.39 10.83 6.34
N PHE A 14 9.60 10.36 6.01
CA PHE A 14 10.54 9.82 6.99
C PHE A 14 11.63 10.83 7.35
N LYS A 15 11.67 11.22 8.62
CA LYS A 15 12.73 12.09 9.17
C LYS A 15 14.01 11.32 9.47
N ASP A 16 13.90 10.19 10.17
CA ASP A 16 14.96 9.20 10.32
C ASP A 16 14.27 7.86 10.60
N GLN A 17 14.33 6.92 9.67
CA GLN A 17 13.70 5.61 9.81
C GLN A 17 14.55 4.54 9.13
N THR A 18 14.70 3.39 9.79
CA THR A 18 15.32 2.18 9.23
C THR A 18 14.27 1.10 9.01
N PHE A 19 14.41 0.36 7.90
CA PHE A 19 13.54 -0.74 7.50
C PHE A 19 14.41 -1.99 7.28
N ASP A 20 14.23 -3.02 8.08
CA ASP A 20 14.91 -4.31 7.90
C ASP A 20 14.09 -5.25 7.00
N PHE A 21 14.73 -5.98 6.11
CA PHE A 21 14.06 -6.80 5.11
C PHE A 21 14.31 -8.30 5.30
N ASN A 22 13.42 -9.10 4.70
CA ASN A 22 13.59 -10.53 4.53
C ASN A 22 14.55 -10.81 3.37
N GLU A 23 15.27 -11.92 3.46
CA GLU A 23 16.22 -12.34 2.42
C GLU A 23 15.54 -12.79 1.12
N ASP A 24 14.25 -13.14 1.18
CA ASP A 24 13.47 -13.61 0.04
C ASP A 24 12.45 -12.56 -0.48
N VAL A 25 11.30 -12.43 0.17
CA VAL A 25 10.16 -11.67 -0.32
C VAL A 25 9.71 -10.69 0.77
N ASN A 26 9.51 -9.46 0.35
CA ASN A 26 9.10 -8.34 1.19
C ASN A 26 7.81 -7.74 0.63
N ILE A 27 6.70 -8.04 1.27
CA ILE A 27 5.38 -7.53 0.88
C ILE A 27 5.03 -6.40 1.84
N PHE A 28 5.15 -5.16 1.37
CA PHE A 28 4.72 -3.99 2.12
C PHE A 28 3.21 -3.85 2.06
N VAL A 29 2.58 -3.76 3.23
CA VAL A 29 1.13 -3.64 3.36
C VAL A 29 0.79 -2.57 4.38
N GLY A 30 -0.25 -1.81 4.09
CA GLY A 30 -0.73 -0.72 4.92
C GLY A 30 -1.64 0.21 4.15
N ASP A 31 -2.21 1.20 4.83
CA ASP A 31 -3.13 2.17 4.24
C ASP A 31 -2.48 3.06 3.17
N ASN A 32 -3.33 3.82 2.47
CA ASN A 32 -2.91 4.94 1.64
C ASN A 32 -2.07 5.92 2.48
N ASN A 33 -1.00 6.46 1.88
CA ASN A 33 -0.07 7.38 2.55
C ASN A 33 0.73 6.77 3.72
N ALA A 34 0.76 5.44 3.87
CA ALA A 34 1.60 4.77 4.87
C ALA A 34 3.11 4.94 4.60
N GLY A 35 3.52 5.13 3.34
CA GLY A 35 4.92 5.27 2.93
C GLY A 35 5.46 4.08 2.10
N LYS A 36 4.58 3.17 1.68
CA LYS A 36 4.92 1.99 0.86
C LYS A 36 5.64 2.36 -0.45
N SER A 37 5.04 3.22 -1.26
CA SER A 37 5.65 3.73 -2.50
C SER A 37 6.93 4.50 -2.23
N THR A 38 6.99 5.25 -1.12
CA THR A 38 8.20 5.98 -0.71
C THR A 38 9.38 5.05 -0.47
N ILE A 39 9.17 3.86 0.11
CA ILE A 39 10.23 2.86 0.28
C ILE A 39 10.71 2.33 -1.07
N LEU A 40 9.79 1.98 -1.97
CA LEU A 40 10.17 1.50 -3.31
C LEU A 40 10.89 2.59 -4.13
N GLU A 41 10.41 3.83 -4.09
CA GLU A 41 11.06 4.97 -4.74
C GLU A 41 12.46 5.23 -4.15
N ALA A 42 12.64 5.11 -2.84
CA ALA A 42 13.95 5.24 -2.21
C ALA A 42 14.92 4.13 -2.65
N LEU A 43 14.44 2.89 -2.78
CA LEU A 43 15.20 1.78 -3.34
C LEU A 43 15.54 2.04 -4.83
N GLU A 44 14.62 2.57 -5.63
CA GLU A 44 14.88 2.99 -7.02
C GLU A 44 16.01 4.03 -7.08
N ILE A 45 15.95 5.04 -6.22
CA ILE A 45 16.94 6.13 -6.14
C ILE A 45 18.32 5.57 -5.76
N VAL A 46 18.43 4.81 -4.68
CA VAL A 46 19.73 4.37 -4.15
C VAL A 46 20.38 3.25 -4.97
N LEU A 47 19.58 2.41 -5.64
CA LEU A 47 20.10 1.29 -6.44
C LEU A 47 20.32 1.63 -7.92
N ASN A 48 19.57 2.60 -8.46
CA ASN A 48 19.60 2.94 -9.88
C ASN A 48 19.95 4.40 -10.16
N SER A 49 20.06 5.28 -9.15
CA SER A 49 20.14 6.74 -9.34
C SER A 49 19.00 7.27 -10.21
N GLN A 50 17.82 6.68 -10.06
CA GLN A 50 16.62 7.02 -10.80
C GLN A 50 15.46 7.31 -9.87
N TYR A 51 14.60 8.24 -10.28
CA TYR A 51 13.35 8.53 -9.62
C TYR A 51 12.26 8.60 -10.67
N ARG A 52 11.30 7.68 -10.60
CA ARG A 52 10.17 7.60 -11.55
C ARG A 52 10.64 7.47 -13.01
N GLY A 53 11.66 6.64 -13.22
CA GLY A 53 12.23 6.36 -14.54
C GLY A 53 13.09 7.48 -15.15
N ARG A 54 13.43 8.53 -14.39
CA ARG A 54 14.33 9.61 -14.82
C ARG A 54 15.57 9.71 -13.91
N PRO A 55 16.71 10.24 -14.38
CA PRO A 55 17.89 10.43 -13.54
C PRO A 55 17.57 11.27 -12.30
N PHE A 56 17.96 10.79 -11.12
CA PHE A 56 17.61 11.43 -9.85
C PHE A 56 18.12 12.88 -9.74
N ASN A 57 19.35 13.14 -10.21
CA ASN A 57 19.92 14.50 -10.19
C ASN A 57 19.07 15.53 -10.95
N SER A 58 18.34 15.11 -11.99
CA SER A 58 17.46 16.00 -12.76
C SER A 58 16.10 16.23 -12.11
N GLU A 59 15.70 15.37 -11.18
CA GLU A 59 14.40 15.40 -10.50
C GLU A 59 14.53 15.75 -9.01
N PHE A 60 15.75 16.00 -8.52
CA PHE A 60 15.98 16.40 -7.14
C PHE A 60 15.35 17.75 -6.87
N SER A 61 14.40 17.79 -5.93
CA SER A 61 13.64 18.99 -5.61
C SER A 61 13.49 19.19 -4.10
N PRO A 62 13.16 20.42 -3.63
CA PRO A 62 12.92 20.68 -2.21
C PRO A 62 11.78 19.85 -1.61
N ASP A 63 10.82 19.42 -2.43
CA ASP A 63 9.64 18.64 -2.01
C ASP A 63 9.98 17.20 -1.60
N LEU A 64 11.20 16.75 -1.89
CA LEU A 64 11.69 15.45 -1.41
C LEU A 64 12.10 15.48 0.05
N PHE A 65 12.30 16.66 0.65
CA PHE A 65 12.65 16.77 2.07
C PHE A 65 11.45 16.53 2.98
N ASN A 66 11.73 16.04 4.18
CA ASN A 66 10.70 15.86 5.19
C ASN A 66 10.08 17.20 5.65
N ALA A 67 8.76 17.21 5.85
CA ALA A 67 8.05 18.44 6.20
C ALA A 67 8.52 19.06 7.53
N GLU A 68 8.89 18.24 8.52
CA GLU A 68 9.40 18.75 9.80
C GLU A 68 10.77 19.41 9.64
N ILE A 69 11.66 18.84 8.81
CA ILE A 69 12.98 19.43 8.59
C ILE A 69 12.89 20.72 7.78
N VAL A 70 11.96 20.79 6.81
CA VAL A 70 11.66 22.03 6.07
C VAL A 70 11.15 23.10 7.03
N ALA A 71 10.25 22.76 7.96
CA ALA A 71 9.75 23.68 8.97
C ALA A 71 10.86 24.16 9.92
N ALA A 72 11.74 23.25 10.36
CA ALA A 72 12.89 23.59 11.19
C ALA A 72 13.86 24.55 10.47
N PHE A 73 14.18 24.29 9.20
CA PHE A 73 14.98 25.19 8.37
C PHE A 73 14.34 26.58 8.24
N ARG A 74 13.03 26.65 7.97
CA ARG A 74 12.30 27.93 7.89
C ARG A 74 12.27 28.72 9.20
N ALA A 75 12.34 28.04 10.34
CA ALA A 75 12.40 28.67 11.65
C ALA A 75 13.83 29.10 12.05
N SER A 76 14.84 28.59 11.35
CA SER A 76 16.25 28.87 11.64
C SER A 76 16.75 30.21 11.05
N PRO A 77 17.97 30.64 11.38
CA PRO A 77 18.67 31.73 10.70
C PRO A 77 18.98 31.46 9.22
N ARG A 78 18.77 30.22 8.73
CA ARG A 78 18.99 29.77 7.34
C ARG A 78 20.44 29.89 6.87
N THR A 79 21.39 29.83 7.79
CA THR A 79 22.83 29.77 7.50
C THR A 79 23.19 28.45 6.79
N PRO A 80 24.38 28.33 6.17
CA PRO A 80 24.83 27.05 5.63
C PRO A 80 24.72 25.87 6.61
N ALA A 81 24.91 26.11 7.91
CA ALA A 81 24.81 25.08 8.94
C ALA A 81 23.36 24.62 9.21
N ASP A 82 22.37 25.42 8.84
CA ASP A 82 20.95 25.10 9.00
C ASP A 82 20.39 24.28 7.82
N LEU A 83 21.15 24.17 6.72
CA LEU A 83 20.72 23.46 5.53
C LEU A 83 20.67 21.94 5.78
N PRO A 84 19.49 21.31 5.60
CA PRO A 84 19.33 19.91 5.93
C PRO A 84 20.03 18.99 4.92
N THR A 85 20.44 17.81 5.37
CA THR A 85 20.96 16.76 4.49
C THR A 85 19.90 15.68 4.29
N LEU A 86 19.73 15.21 3.05
CA LEU A 86 18.91 14.05 2.71
C LEU A 86 19.82 12.86 2.43
N VAL A 87 19.56 11.74 3.10
CA VAL A 87 20.34 10.51 2.93
C VAL A 87 19.42 9.32 2.72
N ILE A 88 19.77 8.49 1.73
CA ILE A 88 19.15 7.19 1.48
C ILE A 88 20.28 6.16 1.46
N GLU A 89 20.24 5.18 2.35
CA GLU A 89 21.26 4.13 2.50
C GLU A 89 20.64 2.75 2.35
N ALA A 90 21.16 1.94 1.44
CA ALA A 90 20.81 0.53 1.31
C ALA A 90 21.97 -0.35 1.79
N TYR A 91 21.75 -1.07 2.89
CA TYR A 91 22.67 -2.05 3.44
C TYR A 91 22.46 -3.39 2.74
N MET A 92 23.53 -4.08 2.37
CA MET A 92 23.51 -5.23 1.48
C MET A 92 24.27 -6.43 2.07
N LYS A 93 24.01 -7.61 1.51
CA LYS A 93 24.84 -8.81 1.71
C LYS A 93 25.32 -9.37 0.37
N ASN A 94 26.49 -10.02 0.42
CA ASN A 94 27.14 -10.70 -0.69
C ASN A 94 27.60 -9.76 -1.81
N VAL A 95 27.97 -8.52 -1.47
CA VAL A 95 28.55 -7.49 -2.36
C VAL A 95 29.84 -6.93 -1.74
N PRO A 96 30.93 -7.71 -1.66
CA PRO A 96 32.14 -7.32 -0.95
C PRO A 96 32.79 -6.04 -1.49
N ASP A 97 32.62 -5.74 -2.79
CA ASP A 97 33.14 -4.53 -3.42
C ASP A 97 32.57 -3.24 -2.83
N TYR A 98 31.38 -3.31 -2.22
CA TYR A 98 30.70 -2.17 -1.61
C TYR A 98 30.93 -2.09 -0.09
N ARG A 99 31.95 -2.78 0.45
CA ARG A 99 32.21 -2.82 1.88
C ARG A 99 32.98 -1.60 2.38
N GLY A 100 32.45 -0.94 3.39
CA GLY A 100 33.18 0.06 4.16
C GLY A 100 32.32 0.73 5.23
N ALA A 101 32.78 1.88 5.74
CA ALA A 101 32.15 2.59 6.85
C ALA A 101 31.53 3.95 6.45
N ASN A 102 31.42 4.24 5.15
CA ASN A 102 30.76 5.44 4.62
C ASN A 102 29.23 5.29 4.64
N ASN A 103 28.69 5.27 5.85
CA ASN A 103 27.26 5.29 6.13
C ASN A 103 27.01 6.07 7.42
N SER A 104 25.78 6.51 7.61
CA SER A 104 25.31 7.29 8.75
C SER A 104 25.50 6.60 10.11
N LEU A 105 25.61 5.26 10.12
CA LEU A 105 25.90 4.47 11.32
C LEU A 105 27.39 4.32 11.61
N LYS A 106 28.28 4.72 10.68
CA LYS A 106 29.74 4.52 10.73
C LYS A 106 30.14 3.06 10.98
N LYS A 107 29.32 2.11 10.53
CA LYS A 107 29.56 0.66 10.69
C LYS A 107 30.25 0.11 9.47
N ASP A 108 31.22 -0.78 9.65
CA ASP A 108 31.77 -1.57 8.56
C ASP A 108 30.69 -2.53 8.02
N ALA A 109 30.15 -2.21 6.86
CA ALA A 109 29.05 -2.91 6.22
C ALA A 109 29.19 -2.86 4.70
N GLN A 110 28.46 -3.71 3.99
CA GLN A 110 28.33 -3.63 2.53
C GLN A 110 27.11 -2.79 2.20
N GLY A 111 27.21 -1.86 1.26
CA GLY A 111 26.05 -1.06 0.86
C GLY A 111 26.38 0.16 0.02
N VAL A 112 25.32 0.89 -0.31
CA VAL A 112 25.40 2.09 -1.15
C VAL A 112 24.51 3.18 -0.58
N GLN A 113 24.85 4.44 -0.90
CA GLN A 113 24.11 5.60 -0.46
C GLN A 113 23.91 6.63 -1.56
N ILE A 114 22.78 7.34 -1.48
CA ILE A 114 22.55 8.63 -2.11
C ILE A 114 22.56 9.67 -1.00
N LYS A 115 23.40 10.70 -1.15
CA LYS A 115 23.47 11.83 -0.23
C LYS A 115 23.28 13.12 -1.01
N ALA A 116 22.28 13.90 -0.61
CA ALA A 116 22.10 15.28 -1.08
C ALA A 116 22.38 16.24 0.08
N SER A 117 23.42 17.06 -0.06
CA SER A 117 23.84 18.03 0.94
C SER A 117 24.30 19.33 0.29
N PHE A 118 24.30 20.41 1.07
CA PHE A 118 24.92 21.67 0.67
C PHE A 118 26.35 21.43 0.18
N ASP A 119 26.67 22.00 -0.97
CA ASP A 119 28.00 21.95 -1.57
C ASP A 119 28.85 23.09 -0.98
N PRO A 120 29.93 22.77 -0.25
CA PRO A 120 30.80 23.76 0.38
C PRO A 120 31.37 24.79 -0.59
N ASP A 121 31.51 24.45 -1.88
CA ASP A 121 32.04 25.37 -2.90
C ASP A 121 31.12 26.58 -3.13
N PHE A 122 29.84 26.50 -2.73
CA PHE A 122 28.87 27.59 -2.81
C PHE A 122 28.68 28.38 -1.51
N THR A 123 29.53 28.18 -0.50
CA THR A 123 29.42 28.86 0.81
C THR A 123 29.37 30.38 0.67
N ASP A 124 30.30 30.97 -0.08
CA ASP A 124 30.38 32.43 -0.25
C ASP A 124 29.17 32.96 -1.02
N ALA A 125 28.81 32.30 -2.13
CA ALA A 125 27.66 32.67 -2.94
C ALA A 125 26.33 32.63 -2.15
N TYR A 126 26.16 31.65 -1.28
CA TYR A 126 24.99 31.54 -0.43
C TYR A 126 24.96 32.61 0.67
N ASN A 127 26.11 32.93 1.27
CA ASN A 127 26.21 34.01 2.25
C ASN A 127 25.91 35.38 1.63
N ASP A 128 26.40 35.64 0.41
CA ASP A 128 26.06 36.84 -0.35
C ASP A 128 24.56 36.93 -0.64
N TYR A 129 23.95 35.80 -1.00
CA TYR A 129 22.50 35.71 -1.22
C TYR A 129 21.71 36.02 0.06
N LEU A 130 22.12 35.49 1.22
CA LEU A 130 21.51 35.82 2.52
C LEU A 130 21.66 37.31 2.86
N ALA A 131 22.85 37.88 2.63
CA ALA A 131 23.14 39.29 2.90
C ALA A 131 22.31 40.25 2.03
N SER A 132 21.87 39.82 0.83
CA SER A 132 21.01 40.60 -0.06
C SER A 132 19.60 40.87 0.51
N GLY A 133 19.19 40.15 1.57
CA GLY A 133 17.85 40.24 2.13
C GLY A 133 16.77 39.52 1.33
N ALA A 134 17.15 38.67 0.36
CA ALA A 134 16.22 37.86 -0.41
C ALA A 134 15.42 36.88 0.46
N ALA A 135 14.12 36.73 0.17
CA ALA A 135 13.24 35.86 0.93
C ALA A 135 13.44 34.39 0.55
N ILE A 136 13.96 33.57 1.47
CA ILE A 136 14.08 32.12 1.30
C ILE A 136 12.82 31.43 1.84
N THR A 137 11.99 30.95 0.91
CA THR A 137 10.70 30.28 1.21
C THR A 137 10.79 28.74 1.12
N SER A 138 11.82 28.19 0.48
CA SER A 138 12.09 26.76 0.34
C SER A 138 13.55 26.44 0.60
N ILE A 139 13.89 25.15 0.73
CA ILE A 139 15.28 24.70 0.77
C ILE A 139 15.91 25.03 -0.61
N PRO A 140 17.05 25.74 -0.65
CA PRO A 140 17.68 26.18 -1.90
C PRO A 140 18.57 25.04 -2.45
N VAL A 141 17.93 24.09 -3.12
CA VAL A 141 18.58 22.88 -3.66
C VAL A 141 19.57 23.18 -4.80
N GLU A 142 19.55 24.40 -5.33
CA GLU A 142 20.50 24.89 -6.34
C GLU A 142 21.95 24.91 -5.82
N PHE A 143 22.13 25.00 -4.50
CA PHE A 143 23.44 24.95 -3.85
C PHE A 143 23.78 23.56 -3.29
N TYR A 144 23.06 22.51 -3.72
CA TYR A 144 23.31 21.15 -3.26
C TYR A 144 24.08 20.36 -4.29
N GLN A 145 24.92 19.46 -3.79
CA GLN A 145 25.46 18.34 -4.56
C GLN A 145 24.70 17.06 -4.23
N VAL A 146 24.54 16.19 -5.23
CA VAL A 146 23.96 14.86 -5.07
C VAL A 146 25.00 13.81 -5.40
N GLU A 147 25.37 13.01 -4.40
CA GLU A 147 26.44 12.03 -4.45
C GLU A 147 25.86 10.61 -4.40
N TRP A 148 26.26 9.76 -5.35
CA TRP A 148 25.93 8.33 -5.37
C TRP A 148 27.19 7.49 -5.16
N MET A 149 27.32 6.88 -3.98
CA MET A 149 28.54 6.21 -3.54
C MET A 149 28.28 4.84 -2.92
N ASP A 150 29.27 3.96 -2.96
CA ASP A 150 29.30 2.80 -2.10
C ASP A 150 29.81 3.15 -0.68
N PHE A 151 29.71 2.20 0.26
CA PHE A 151 30.21 2.40 1.62
C PHE A 151 31.75 2.44 1.71
N ALA A 152 32.47 2.20 0.62
CA ALA A 152 33.91 2.30 0.50
C ALA A 152 34.40 3.67 -0.04
N TRP A 153 33.51 4.65 -0.17
CA TRP A 153 33.78 6.00 -0.73
C TRP A 153 33.98 6.04 -2.25
N ASN A 154 33.65 4.98 -2.99
CA ASN A 154 33.74 5.01 -4.45
C ASN A 154 32.43 5.53 -5.06
N VAL A 155 32.55 6.39 -6.07
CA VAL A 155 31.40 6.85 -6.86
C VAL A 155 30.90 5.73 -7.76
N ILE A 156 29.60 5.45 -7.69
CA ILE A 156 28.97 4.39 -8.49
C ILE A 156 28.63 4.93 -9.88
N LYS A 157 28.97 4.17 -10.92
CA LYS A 157 28.61 4.47 -12.30
C LYS A 157 27.51 3.52 -12.77
N PRO A 158 26.45 4.00 -13.45
CA PRO A 158 25.34 3.16 -13.88
C PRO A 158 25.73 1.91 -14.68
N MET A 159 26.76 2.01 -15.53
CA MET A 159 27.23 0.91 -16.39
C MET A 159 28.06 -0.16 -15.68
N THR A 160 28.65 0.16 -14.53
CA THR A 160 29.59 -0.73 -13.81
C THR A 160 29.08 -1.11 -12.43
N LYS A 161 27.81 -0.82 -12.12
CA LYS A 161 27.22 -1.19 -10.83
C LYS A 161 27.19 -2.72 -10.67
N GLN A 162 27.56 -3.17 -9.48
CA GLN A 162 27.61 -4.59 -9.12
C GLN A 162 26.23 -5.17 -8.80
N PHE A 163 25.32 -4.32 -8.28
CA PHE A 163 23.98 -4.71 -7.88
C PHE A 163 22.95 -4.21 -8.91
N ARG A 164 22.08 -5.09 -9.40
CA ARG A 164 21.08 -4.74 -10.42
C ARG A 164 19.66 -4.93 -9.91
N ALA A 165 18.94 -3.81 -9.81
CA ALA A 165 17.55 -3.76 -9.38
C ALA A 165 16.61 -3.35 -10.52
N LEU A 166 15.50 -4.06 -10.67
CA LEU A 166 14.46 -3.78 -11.65
C LEU A 166 13.20 -3.24 -10.96
N TYR A 167 12.72 -2.07 -11.40
CA TYR A 167 11.46 -1.50 -10.95
C TYR A 167 10.37 -1.76 -11.99
N ILE A 168 9.25 -2.34 -11.57
CA ILE A 168 8.09 -2.63 -12.41
C ILE A 168 6.91 -1.85 -11.86
N ASP A 169 6.41 -0.92 -12.67
CA ASP A 169 5.15 -0.23 -12.41
C ASP A 169 4.33 -0.21 -13.70
N PRO A 170 3.21 -0.96 -13.74
CA PRO A 170 2.35 -1.04 -14.91
C PRO A 170 1.76 0.31 -15.34
N THR A 171 1.71 1.29 -14.43
CA THR A 171 1.09 2.60 -14.63
C THR A 171 2.06 3.66 -15.18
N ARG A 172 3.38 3.51 -14.99
CA ARG A 172 4.42 4.52 -15.32
C ARG A 172 4.87 4.55 -16.80
N MET A 173 4.16 3.90 -17.72
CA MET A 173 4.54 3.91 -19.14
C MET A 173 4.41 5.32 -19.76
N HIS A 174 5.50 6.10 -19.72
CA HIS A 174 5.64 7.30 -20.55
C HIS A 174 5.85 6.87 -22.01
N PRO A 175 5.12 7.44 -22.98
CA PRO A 175 4.99 6.94 -24.35
C PRO A 175 6.29 6.83 -25.20
N THR A 176 7.45 7.29 -24.72
CA THR A 176 8.66 7.42 -25.54
C THR A 176 9.91 6.81 -24.91
N PHE A 177 10.23 7.12 -23.65
CA PHE A 177 11.43 6.58 -22.99
C PHE A 177 11.20 5.21 -22.34
N GLY A 178 10.03 4.99 -21.73
CA GLY A 178 9.69 3.69 -21.13
C GLY A 178 9.54 2.58 -22.16
N LYS A 179 8.94 2.88 -23.32
CA LYS A 179 8.78 1.92 -24.43
C LYS A 179 10.13 1.37 -24.90
N ASN A 180 11.10 2.26 -25.16
CA ASN A 180 12.39 1.86 -25.74
C ASN A 180 13.25 1.11 -24.72
N GLN A 181 13.27 1.54 -23.46
CA GLN A 181 13.95 0.81 -22.40
C GLN A 181 13.35 -0.58 -22.20
N TYR A 182 12.02 -0.68 -22.23
CA TYR A 182 11.32 -1.95 -22.07
C TYR A 182 11.58 -2.90 -23.24
N ILE A 183 11.50 -2.42 -24.49
CA ILE A 183 11.87 -3.21 -25.67
C ILE A 183 13.33 -3.66 -25.59
N SER A 184 14.25 -2.77 -25.21
CA SER A 184 15.67 -3.11 -25.02
C SER A 184 15.86 -4.19 -23.96
N ASN A 185 15.16 -4.09 -22.83
CA ASN A 185 15.19 -5.11 -21.77
C ASN A 185 14.62 -6.45 -22.26
N VAL A 186 13.53 -6.45 -23.02
CA VAL A 186 12.93 -7.67 -23.61
C VAL A 186 13.87 -8.32 -24.62
N LEU A 187 14.47 -7.53 -25.51
CA LEU A 187 15.41 -8.04 -26.52
C LEU A 187 16.65 -8.63 -25.88
N SER A 188 17.29 -7.92 -24.93
CA SER A 188 18.46 -8.41 -24.20
C SER A 188 18.16 -9.62 -23.31
N THR A 189 16.91 -9.78 -22.89
CA THR A 189 16.43 -10.96 -22.15
C THR A 189 16.16 -12.15 -23.05
N ALA A 190 15.56 -11.91 -24.23
CA ALA A 190 15.09 -12.96 -25.12
C ALA A 190 16.20 -13.49 -26.04
N LEU A 191 17.12 -12.60 -26.46
CA LEU A 191 18.14 -12.83 -27.48
C LEU A 191 19.54 -12.86 -26.87
N ARG A 192 20.42 -13.67 -27.45
CA ARG A 192 21.86 -13.62 -27.21
C ARG A 192 22.48 -12.42 -27.93
N LYS A 193 23.67 -11.97 -27.49
CA LYS A 193 24.37 -10.83 -28.10
C LYS A 193 24.60 -10.99 -29.61
N ASP A 194 24.88 -12.20 -30.09
CA ASP A 194 25.06 -12.45 -31.53
C ASP A 194 23.73 -12.35 -32.31
N GLU A 195 22.63 -12.78 -31.71
CA GLU A 195 21.28 -12.67 -32.28
C GLU A 195 20.83 -11.20 -32.36
N GLU A 196 21.10 -10.42 -31.32
CA GLU A 196 20.82 -8.99 -31.28
C GLU A 196 21.61 -8.23 -32.35
N HIS A 197 22.90 -8.52 -32.52
CA HIS A 197 23.73 -7.91 -33.57
C HIS A 197 23.22 -8.25 -34.98
N ARG A 198 22.85 -9.52 -35.24
CA ARG A 198 22.28 -9.93 -36.54
C ARG A 198 20.96 -9.21 -36.82
N LEU A 199 20.08 -9.12 -35.83
CA LEU A 199 18.80 -8.43 -35.95
C LEU A 199 19.00 -6.93 -36.25
N SER A 200 19.93 -6.27 -35.54
CA SER A 200 20.26 -4.88 -35.78
C SER A 200 20.80 -4.63 -37.19
N LEU A 201 21.61 -5.56 -37.72
CA LEU A 201 22.12 -5.49 -39.08
C LEU A 201 20.98 -5.61 -40.11
N HIS A 202 20.14 -6.64 -40.00
CA HIS A 202 19.02 -6.83 -40.93
C HIS A 202 18.00 -5.69 -40.90
N TYR A 203 17.73 -5.11 -39.73
CA TYR A 203 16.86 -3.93 -39.64
C TYR A 203 17.46 -2.75 -40.41
N ARG A 204 18.78 -2.53 -40.28
CA ARG A 204 19.49 -1.48 -41.03
C ARG A 204 19.47 -1.71 -42.53
N GLU A 205 19.69 -2.95 -42.98
CA GLU A 205 19.58 -3.33 -44.40
C GLU A 205 18.17 -3.07 -44.94
N THR A 206 17.14 -3.35 -44.14
CA THR A 206 15.75 -3.06 -44.49
C THR A 206 15.52 -1.55 -44.69
N LEU A 207 16.02 -0.70 -43.80
CA LEU A 207 15.95 0.76 -43.96
C LEU A 207 16.71 1.26 -45.19
N GLN A 208 17.84 0.64 -45.53
CA GLN A 208 18.56 0.94 -46.77
C GLN A 208 17.77 0.51 -48.01
N SER A 209 17.08 -0.62 -47.97
CA SER A 209 16.23 -1.07 -49.08
C SER A 209 15.07 -0.10 -49.36
N PHE A 210 14.50 0.51 -48.31
CA PHE A 210 13.48 1.55 -48.44
C PHE A 210 14.02 2.78 -49.20
N ASN A 211 15.27 3.17 -48.97
CA ASN A 211 15.87 4.31 -49.70
C ASN A 211 16.05 4.05 -51.19
N ASN A 212 16.08 2.78 -51.60
CA ASN A 212 16.28 2.35 -52.98
C ASN A 212 14.96 2.05 -53.71
N THR A 213 13.81 2.33 -53.11
CA THR A 213 12.50 2.15 -53.78
C THR A 213 12.25 3.25 -54.83
N VAL A 214 11.41 2.92 -55.81
CA VAL A 214 11.09 3.82 -56.92
C VAL A 214 10.35 5.07 -56.42
N GLU A 215 9.50 4.91 -55.42
CA GLU A 215 8.72 5.99 -54.81
C GLU A 215 9.64 7.01 -54.13
N VAL A 216 10.64 6.57 -53.36
CA VAL A 216 11.60 7.45 -52.70
C VAL A 216 12.51 8.15 -53.72
N ALA A 217 12.94 7.43 -54.76
CA ALA A 217 13.73 8.01 -55.85
C ALA A 217 12.95 9.11 -56.61
N THR A 218 11.65 8.92 -56.80
CA THR A 218 10.76 9.90 -57.44
C THR A 218 10.61 11.16 -56.58
N VAL A 219 10.30 10.99 -55.29
CA VAL A 219 10.20 12.11 -54.34
C VAL A 219 11.53 12.89 -54.29
N ASN A 220 12.67 12.19 -54.25
CA ASN A 220 14.00 12.81 -54.23
C ASN A 220 14.39 13.53 -55.53
N LYS A 221 13.74 13.22 -56.65
CA LYS A 221 13.94 13.93 -57.91
C LYS A 221 13.22 15.28 -57.91
N ASP A 222 12.04 15.33 -57.31
CA ASP A 222 11.15 16.50 -57.38
C ASP A 222 11.26 17.42 -56.13
N LEU A 223 11.92 16.95 -55.06
CA LEU A 223 11.95 17.60 -53.74
C LEU A 223 12.44 19.07 -53.74
N ASP A 224 13.39 19.40 -54.60
CA ASP A 224 13.89 20.77 -54.83
C ASP A 224 14.39 20.90 -56.28
N SER A 225 13.55 20.52 -57.25
CA SER A 225 13.92 20.50 -58.68
C SER A 225 14.43 21.85 -59.20
N ASP A 226 13.97 22.93 -58.58
CA ASP A 226 14.27 24.30 -58.99
C ASP A 226 15.40 24.93 -58.16
N ASN A 227 16.03 24.18 -57.24
CA ASN A 227 17.11 24.60 -56.32
C ASN A 227 16.79 25.90 -55.57
N ARG A 228 15.55 26.07 -55.11
CA ARG A 228 15.10 27.29 -54.42
C ARG A 228 15.48 27.27 -52.94
N ILE A 229 15.69 26.09 -52.37
CA ILE A 229 16.02 25.92 -50.95
C ILE A 229 17.54 25.82 -50.76
N THR A 230 18.22 25.04 -51.60
CA THR A 230 19.66 24.89 -51.54
C THR A 230 20.27 24.68 -52.93
N GLU A 231 21.50 25.17 -53.11
CA GLU A 231 22.30 24.91 -54.32
C GLU A 231 22.85 23.46 -54.36
N LYS A 232 22.64 22.67 -53.30
CA LYS A 232 23.06 21.27 -53.20
C LYS A 232 21.86 20.33 -53.43
N LYS A 233 22.14 19.09 -53.85
CA LYS A 233 21.08 18.08 -54.00
C LYS A 233 20.41 17.78 -52.66
N LEU A 234 19.15 18.18 -52.51
CA LEU A 234 18.34 17.87 -51.35
C LEU A 234 17.66 16.50 -51.53
N THR A 235 17.82 15.59 -50.56
CA THR A 235 17.16 14.27 -50.58
C THR A 235 16.63 13.90 -49.21
N ILE A 236 15.51 13.20 -49.17
CA ILE A 236 15.03 12.43 -48.02
C ILE A 236 15.62 11.01 -48.04
N ALA A 237 15.95 10.51 -46.86
CA ALA A 237 16.39 9.13 -46.65
C ALA A 237 15.90 8.65 -45.29
N ALA A 238 15.64 7.35 -45.16
CA ALA A 238 15.41 6.69 -43.89
C ALA A 238 16.61 6.91 -42.96
N ASN A 239 16.29 7.28 -41.72
CA ASN A 239 17.29 7.56 -40.70
C ASN A 239 18.09 6.30 -40.36
N THR A 240 19.42 6.38 -40.42
CA THR A 240 20.29 5.30 -39.96
C THR A 240 20.48 5.42 -38.46
N MET A 241 19.85 4.51 -37.72
CA MET A 241 19.92 4.52 -36.26
C MET A 241 21.33 4.14 -35.77
N PRO A 242 21.84 4.76 -34.69
CA PRO A 242 23.08 4.34 -34.05
C PRO A 242 23.08 2.86 -33.68
N ALA A 243 24.26 2.25 -33.61
CA ALA A 243 24.41 0.89 -33.09
C ALA A 243 23.82 0.82 -31.67
N GLY A 244 22.90 -0.12 -31.44
CA GLY A 244 22.18 -0.27 -30.16
C GLY A 244 20.93 0.61 -29.99
N ALA A 245 20.43 1.25 -31.06
CA ALA A 245 19.17 2.01 -31.04
C ALA A 245 18.00 1.27 -31.72
N LEU A 246 18.13 -0.05 -31.94
CA LEU A 246 17.14 -0.90 -32.63
C LEU A 246 15.74 -0.79 -32.00
N GLN A 247 15.67 -0.69 -30.67
CA GLN A 247 14.44 -0.58 -29.90
C GLN A 247 13.53 0.58 -30.33
N ASN A 248 14.11 1.66 -30.87
CA ASN A 248 13.35 2.83 -31.31
C ASN A 248 12.52 2.53 -32.58
N GLY A 249 12.95 1.55 -33.37
CA GLY A 249 12.32 1.14 -34.62
C GLY A 249 11.36 -0.04 -34.49
N LEU A 250 11.18 -0.57 -33.28
CA LEU A 250 10.39 -1.77 -33.01
C LEU A 250 9.15 -1.48 -32.17
N GLN A 251 8.23 -2.45 -32.19
CA GLN A 251 7.03 -2.45 -31.38
C GLN A 251 6.75 -3.86 -30.88
N LEU A 252 6.32 -3.96 -29.63
CA LEU A 252 5.87 -5.23 -29.06
C LEU A 252 4.41 -5.46 -29.44
N GLU A 253 4.09 -6.71 -29.75
CA GLU A 253 2.73 -7.17 -30.07
C GLU A 253 2.42 -8.46 -29.32
N VAL A 254 1.15 -8.61 -28.92
CA VAL A 254 0.60 -9.85 -28.37
C VAL A 254 -0.60 -10.22 -29.24
N ASN A 255 -0.56 -11.38 -29.88
CA ASN A 255 -1.57 -11.82 -30.86
C ASN A 255 -1.84 -10.80 -31.97
N ALA A 256 -0.78 -10.23 -32.56
CA ALA A 256 -0.83 -9.20 -33.61
C ALA A 256 -1.55 -7.90 -33.19
N VAL A 257 -1.74 -7.67 -31.88
CA VAL A 257 -2.22 -6.41 -31.34
C VAL A 257 -1.04 -5.68 -30.69
N PRO A 258 -0.76 -4.43 -31.08
CA PRO A 258 0.13 -3.52 -30.36
C PRO A 258 0.05 -3.65 -28.84
N PHE A 259 1.20 -3.78 -28.17
CA PHE A 259 1.27 -3.97 -26.73
C PHE A 259 0.56 -2.86 -25.94
N HIS A 260 0.57 -1.61 -26.42
CA HIS A 260 -0.16 -0.52 -25.78
C HIS A 260 -1.68 -0.54 -26.02
N MET A 261 -2.17 -1.38 -26.94
CA MET A 261 -3.59 -1.53 -27.31
C MET A 261 -4.25 -2.79 -26.71
N ILE A 262 -3.49 -3.71 -26.09
CA ILE A 262 -4.08 -4.84 -25.37
C ILE A 262 -4.64 -4.40 -24.01
N GLY A 263 -5.48 -5.21 -23.36
CA GLY A 263 -6.03 -4.89 -22.04
C GLY A 263 -4.94 -4.67 -20.98
N LYS A 264 -5.09 -3.65 -20.13
CA LYS A 264 -4.08 -3.25 -19.11
C LYS A 264 -3.66 -4.39 -18.18
N GLY A 265 -4.57 -5.30 -17.82
CA GLY A 265 -4.23 -6.48 -17.02
C GLY A 265 -3.28 -7.44 -17.75
N GLU A 266 -3.47 -7.62 -19.06
CA GLU A 266 -2.56 -8.43 -19.88
C GLU A 266 -1.20 -7.74 -20.06
N GLN A 267 -1.19 -6.41 -20.27
CA GLN A 267 0.06 -5.62 -20.28
C GLN A 267 0.87 -5.83 -19.00
N SER A 268 0.21 -5.71 -17.85
CA SER A 268 0.82 -5.88 -16.52
C SER A 268 1.42 -7.29 -16.37
N LYS A 269 0.67 -8.34 -16.73
CA LYS A 269 1.15 -9.73 -16.66
C LYS A 269 2.38 -9.96 -17.54
N VAL A 270 2.35 -9.48 -18.78
CA VAL A 270 3.46 -9.65 -19.73
C VAL A 270 4.71 -8.91 -19.22
N GLN A 271 4.56 -7.70 -18.68
CA GLN A 271 5.64 -6.94 -18.03
C GLN A 271 6.30 -7.72 -16.90
N ILE A 272 5.48 -8.25 -16.00
CA ILE A 272 5.96 -8.96 -14.83
C ILE A 272 6.66 -10.26 -15.25
N LYS A 273 6.06 -11.02 -16.17
CA LYS A 273 6.65 -12.29 -16.62
C LYS A 273 7.95 -12.08 -17.40
N LEU A 274 8.05 -11.07 -18.26
CA LEU A 274 9.28 -10.77 -18.99
C LEU A 274 10.41 -10.31 -18.07
N ALA A 275 10.09 -9.50 -17.06
CA ALA A 275 11.03 -9.09 -16.03
C ALA A 275 11.61 -10.27 -15.23
N LEU A 276 10.77 -11.26 -14.92
CA LEU A 276 11.17 -12.44 -14.16
C LEU A 276 11.94 -13.45 -15.00
N HIS A 277 11.52 -13.64 -16.25
CA HIS A 277 12.11 -14.58 -17.20
C HIS A 277 13.41 -14.06 -17.85
N ASN A 278 14.21 -13.35 -17.06
CA ASN A 278 15.50 -12.83 -17.49
C ASN A 278 16.54 -13.96 -17.66
N LYS A 279 16.75 -14.41 -18.90
CA LYS A 279 17.74 -15.46 -19.23
C LYS A 279 19.18 -15.07 -18.92
N SER A 280 19.50 -13.77 -18.84
CA SER A 280 20.86 -13.29 -18.57
C SER A 280 21.30 -13.48 -17.11
N LYS A 281 20.39 -13.82 -16.18
CA LYS A 281 20.63 -13.90 -14.72
C LYS A 281 21.18 -12.63 -14.07
N ASP A 282 21.12 -11.51 -14.77
CA ASP A 282 21.71 -10.23 -14.38
C ASP A 282 20.83 -9.36 -13.44
N ILE A 283 19.80 -9.89 -12.78
CA ILE A 283 18.95 -9.11 -11.87
C ILE A 283 19.01 -9.75 -10.50
N ASP A 284 19.38 -8.96 -9.48
CA ASP A 284 19.44 -9.38 -8.08
C ASP A 284 18.11 -9.14 -7.34
N LEU A 285 17.43 -8.05 -7.69
CA LEU A 285 16.27 -7.54 -6.97
C LEU A 285 15.18 -7.07 -7.94
N VAL A 286 13.93 -7.45 -7.64
CA VAL A 286 12.74 -6.99 -8.36
C VAL A 286 11.85 -6.20 -7.40
N MET A 287 11.45 -5.00 -7.82
CA MET A 287 10.49 -4.14 -7.12
C MET A 287 9.24 -4.02 -7.97
N MET A 288 8.09 -4.04 -7.31
CA MET A 288 6.81 -3.97 -7.99
C MET A 288 5.80 -3.20 -7.16
N GLU A 289 5.24 -2.16 -7.78
CA GLU A 289 4.25 -1.31 -7.16
C GLU A 289 2.85 -1.78 -7.54
N GLU A 290 2.05 -2.12 -6.52
CA GLU A 290 0.63 -2.47 -6.62
C GLU A 290 0.28 -3.34 -7.86
N PRO A 291 0.83 -4.57 -7.97
CA PRO A 291 0.55 -5.44 -9.10
C PRO A 291 -0.93 -5.79 -9.25
N GLU A 292 -1.73 -5.64 -8.21
CA GLU A 292 -3.19 -5.75 -8.27
C GLU A 292 -3.86 -4.73 -9.17
N ASN A 293 -3.20 -3.61 -9.49
CA ASN A 293 -3.77 -2.58 -10.35
C ASN A 293 -4.05 -3.19 -11.73
N HIS A 294 -5.33 -3.32 -12.05
CA HIS A 294 -5.87 -4.00 -13.25
C HIS A 294 -5.82 -5.54 -13.26
N LEU A 295 -5.58 -6.18 -12.12
CA LEU A 295 -5.70 -7.65 -11.93
C LEU A 295 -6.82 -8.00 -10.96
N SER A 296 -7.49 -9.14 -11.21
CA SER A 296 -8.39 -9.73 -10.22
C SER A 296 -7.60 -10.36 -9.08
N HIS A 297 -8.23 -10.58 -7.93
CA HIS A 297 -7.55 -11.23 -6.81
C HIS A 297 -7.02 -12.65 -7.15
N PHE A 298 -7.75 -13.42 -7.98
CA PHE A 298 -7.29 -14.73 -8.44
C PHE A 298 -6.03 -14.62 -9.32
N GLU A 299 -6.03 -13.68 -10.26
CA GLU A 299 -4.88 -13.45 -11.16
C GLU A 299 -3.65 -12.97 -10.39
N LEU A 300 -3.85 -12.14 -9.38
CA LEU A 300 -2.78 -11.66 -8.50
C LEU A 300 -2.18 -12.80 -7.67
N SER A 301 -3.01 -13.69 -7.13
CA SER A 301 -2.50 -14.85 -6.38
C SER A 301 -1.68 -15.79 -7.27
N LYS A 302 -2.16 -16.04 -8.50
CA LYS A 302 -1.43 -16.82 -9.50
C LYS A 302 -0.12 -16.14 -9.90
N LEU A 303 -0.16 -14.82 -10.09
CA LEU A 303 1.02 -14.02 -10.39
C LEU A 303 2.07 -14.17 -9.28
N VAL A 304 1.71 -13.93 -8.02
CA VAL A 304 2.62 -14.07 -6.87
C VAL A 304 3.23 -15.48 -6.83
N GLN A 305 2.43 -16.52 -7.07
CA GLN A 305 2.96 -17.89 -7.14
C GLN A 305 3.93 -18.08 -8.32
N ASP A 306 3.59 -17.60 -9.52
CA ASP A 306 4.48 -17.62 -10.70
C ASP A 306 5.80 -16.88 -10.37
N ILE A 307 5.76 -15.76 -9.64
CA ILE A 307 6.97 -15.04 -9.21
C ILE A 307 7.79 -15.91 -8.26
N GLU A 308 7.17 -16.53 -7.28
CA GLU A 308 7.84 -17.38 -6.30
C GLU A 308 8.54 -18.58 -6.95
N ASP A 309 7.90 -19.21 -7.92
CA ASP A 309 8.44 -20.36 -8.63
C ASP A 309 9.58 -19.97 -9.58
N GLN A 310 9.54 -18.76 -10.17
CA GLN A 310 10.47 -18.33 -11.21
C GLN A 310 11.61 -17.43 -10.72
N ARG A 311 11.59 -16.95 -9.46
CA ARG A 311 12.56 -15.95 -9.00
C ARG A 311 14.00 -16.42 -8.90
N ASP A 312 14.30 -17.73 -8.96
CA ASP A 312 15.67 -18.29 -8.92
C ASP A 312 16.55 -17.67 -7.81
N GLY A 313 15.99 -17.49 -6.61
CA GLY A 313 16.68 -16.90 -5.46
C GLY A 313 16.79 -15.37 -5.41
N LYS A 314 16.23 -14.65 -6.40
CA LYS A 314 16.19 -13.18 -6.41
C LYS A 314 15.30 -12.63 -5.29
N GLN A 315 15.68 -11.47 -4.77
CA GLN A 315 14.91 -10.77 -3.73
C GLN A 315 13.75 -9.98 -4.36
N LEU A 316 12.56 -10.07 -3.77
CA LEU A 316 11.35 -9.45 -4.29
C LEU A 316 10.77 -8.45 -3.30
N PHE A 317 10.43 -7.26 -3.79
CA PHE A 317 9.74 -6.21 -3.05
C PHE A 317 8.42 -5.89 -3.75
N LEU A 318 7.32 -6.00 -3.00
CA LEU A 318 5.96 -5.81 -3.49
C LEU A 318 5.27 -4.80 -2.58
N THR A 319 4.53 -3.86 -3.14
CA THR A 319 3.54 -3.08 -2.36
C THR A 319 2.15 -3.56 -2.70
N THR A 320 1.29 -3.65 -1.70
CA THR A 320 -0.12 -3.98 -1.91
C THR A 320 -1.00 -3.30 -0.86
N HIS A 321 -2.22 -2.97 -1.27
CA HIS A 321 -3.31 -2.58 -0.38
C HIS A 321 -4.29 -3.73 -0.13
N SER A 322 -4.13 -4.81 -0.88
CA SER A 322 -5.05 -5.92 -0.90
C SER A 322 -4.77 -6.86 0.27
N SER A 323 -5.67 -6.83 1.26
CA SER A 323 -5.75 -7.83 2.33
C SER A 323 -5.92 -9.26 1.79
N TYR A 324 -6.36 -9.40 0.54
CA TYR A 324 -6.51 -10.68 -0.13
C TYR A 324 -5.17 -11.29 -0.62
N VAL A 325 -4.13 -10.49 -0.90
CA VAL A 325 -2.77 -11.00 -1.21
C VAL A 325 -2.16 -11.77 -0.03
N LEU A 326 -2.67 -11.50 1.17
CA LEU A 326 -2.14 -11.98 2.43
C LEU A 326 -2.63 -13.41 2.73
N ASN A 327 -2.23 -14.38 1.91
CA ASN A 327 -2.51 -15.78 2.17
C ASN A 327 -1.57 -16.35 3.26
N LYS A 328 -1.88 -17.53 3.83
CA LYS A 328 -1.09 -18.22 4.89
C LYS A 328 0.40 -18.33 4.58
N LEU A 329 0.72 -18.53 3.30
CA LEU A 329 2.09 -18.72 2.80
C LEU A 329 2.92 -17.43 2.80
N SER A 330 2.24 -16.28 2.89
CA SER A 330 2.84 -14.95 2.78
C SER A 330 3.08 -14.29 4.14
N ILE A 331 2.56 -14.81 5.25
CA ILE A 331 2.69 -14.16 6.58
C ILE A 331 4.16 -13.89 6.96
N ASN A 332 5.07 -14.80 6.62
CA ASN A 332 6.48 -14.59 6.90
C ASN A 332 7.12 -13.47 6.07
N LYS A 333 6.48 -13.10 4.95
CA LYS A 333 6.95 -12.15 3.96
C LYS A 333 6.37 -10.74 4.16
N ILE A 334 5.38 -10.58 5.04
CA ILE A 334 4.66 -9.31 5.22
C ILE A 334 5.44 -8.34 6.12
N CYS A 335 5.54 -7.12 5.61
CA CYS A 335 6.12 -5.94 6.23
C CYS A 335 4.99 -4.90 6.40
N LEU A 336 4.43 -4.76 7.60
CA LEU A 336 3.39 -3.78 7.90
C LEU A 336 3.97 -2.38 8.01
N LEU A 337 3.31 -1.46 7.32
CA LEU A 337 3.53 -0.03 7.39
C LEU A 337 2.25 0.65 7.89
N HIS A 338 2.26 0.98 9.18
CA HIS A 338 1.20 1.78 9.81
C HIS A 338 1.79 3.08 10.33
N ASP A 339 1.76 3.30 11.65
CA ASP A 339 2.52 4.36 12.32
C ASP A 339 3.95 3.92 12.62
N THR A 340 4.15 2.60 12.73
CA THR A 340 5.47 1.97 12.87
C THR A 340 5.67 0.92 11.79
N TYR A 341 6.93 0.56 11.56
CA TYR A 341 7.32 -0.53 10.69
C TYR A 341 7.45 -1.83 11.48
N LYS A 342 6.73 -2.88 11.09
CA LYS A 342 6.80 -4.21 11.74
C LYS A 342 6.77 -5.34 10.74
N ARG A 343 7.61 -6.36 10.95
CA ARG A 343 7.57 -7.62 10.17
C ARG A 343 6.71 -8.64 10.89
N LEU A 344 5.72 -9.23 10.21
CA LEU A 344 4.71 -10.08 10.87
C LEU A 344 5.31 -11.29 11.58
N HIS A 345 6.31 -11.94 11.00
CA HIS A 345 6.92 -13.14 11.62
C HIS A 345 7.79 -12.82 12.84
N MET A 346 8.13 -11.55 13.05
CA MET A 346 8.88 -11.09 14.23
C MET A 346 7.98 -10.70 15.39
N LEU A 347 6.65 -10.72 15.19
CA LEU A 347 5.67 -10.57 16.25
C LEU A 347 5.69 -11.79 17.20
N ASP A 348 5.01 -11.67 18.34
CA ASP A 348 4.88 -12.77 19.30
C ASP A 348 4.47 -14.10 18.63
N ARG A 349 5.13 -15.19 19.04
CA ARG A 349 5.00 -16.50 18.41
C ARG A 349 3.56 -17.01 18.42
N ASP A 350 2.80 -16.74 19.48
CA ASP A 350 1.40 -17.18 19.58
C ASP A 350 0.49 -16.35 18.69
N VAL A 351 0.76 -15.05 18.52
CA VAL A 351 0.08 -14.19 17.54
C VAL A 351 0.32 -14.69 16.12
N VAL A 352 1.57 -14.95 15.74
CA VAL A 352 1.93 -15.47 14.40
C VAL A 352 1.27 -16.83 14.14
N LYS A 353 1.28 -17.72 15.14
CA LYS A 353 0.62 -19.02 15.05
C LYS A 353 -0.88 -18.89 14.86
N THR A 354 -1.49 -17.90 15.50
CA THR A 354 -2.91 -17.60 15.40
C THR A 354 -3.28 -17.06 14.01
N LEU A 355 -2.53 -16.09 13.48
CA LEU A 355 -2.67 -15.60 12.11
C LEU A 355 -2.50 -16.72 11.06
N LYS A 356 -1.53 -17.62 11.25
CA LYS A 356 -1.33 -18.78 10.35
C LYS A 356 -2.48 -19.79 10.41
N ARG A 357 -3.08 -19.98 11.59
CA ARG A 357 -4.18 -20.93 11.82
C ARG A 357 -5.51 -20.41 11.28
N LEU A 358 -5.74 -19.10 11.39
CA LEU A 358 -6.96 -18.42 10.99
C LEU A 358 -6.71 -17.61 9.71
N PRO A 359 -6.75 -18.24 8.52
CA PRO A 359 -6.57 -17.54 7.24
C PRO A 359 -7.78 -16.70 6.84
N GLY A 360 -8.50 -16.14 7.81
CA GLY A 360 -9.65 -15.30 7.54
C GLY A 360 -9.21 -13.88 7.22
N TYR A 361 -9.80 -13.33 6.15
CA TYR A 361 -9.80 -11.90 5.80
C TYR A 361 -9.88 -11.00 7.05
N ASP A 362 -10.71 -11.38 8.02
CA ASP A 362 -10.99 -10.63 9.24
C ASP A 362 -9.77 -10.44 10.18
N THR A 363 -8.89 -11.44 10.34
CA THR A 363 -7.73 -11.28 11.23
C THR A 363 -6.67 -10.35 10.66
N LEU A 364 -6.57 -10.32 9.33
CA LEU A 364 -5.67 -9.45 8.59
C LEU A 364 -6.22 -8.03 8.50
N ARG A 365 -7.54 -7.84 8.41
CA ARG A 365 -8.16 -6.52 8.56
C ARG A 365 -7.75 -5.84 9.86
N VAL A 366 -7.74 -6.56 10.99
CA VAL A 366 -7.27 -5.98 12.27
C VAL A 366 -5.82 -5.52 12.19
N ALA A 367 -4.98 -6.25 11.47
CA ALA A 367 -3.58 -5.88 11.28
C ALA A 367 -3.37 -4.67 10.36
N LEU A 368 -4.35 -4.35 9.52
CA LEU A 368 -4.27 -3.29 8.51
C LEU A 368 -5.05 -2.04 8.87
N SER A 369 -6.13 -2.16 9.62
CA SER A 369 -7.03 -1.07 9.98
C SER A 369 -6.50 -0.29 11.19
N LYS A 370 -6.73 1.04 11.18
CA LYS A 370 -6.36 1.92 12.31
C LYS A 370 -7.29 1.73 13.52
N LYS A 371 -8.59 1.66 13.24
CA LYS A 371 -9.68 1.61 14.22
C LYS A 371 -10.58 0.44 13.89
N VAL A 372 -10.81 -0.42 14.87
CA VAL A 372 -11.62 -1.63 14.71
C VAL A 372 -12.64 -1.71 15.82
N VAL A 373 -13.88 -2.01 15.46
CA VAL A 373 -14.90 -2.48 16.39
C VAL A 373 -15.07 -3.98 16.21
N LEU A 374 -14.83 -4.74 17.27
CA LEU A 374 -15.11 -6.18 17.29
C LEU A 374 -16.51 -6.42 17.85
N VAL A 375 -17.30 -7.22 17.16
CA VAL A 375 -18.66 -7.61 17.56
C VAL A 375 -18.85 -9.13 17.53
N GLU A 376 -19.86 -9.65 18.21
CA GLU A 376 -20.12 -11.10 18.25
C GLU A 376 -20.81 -11.59 16.99
N GLY A 377 -21.82 -10.85 16.51
CA GLY A 377 -22.69 -11.28 15.43
C GLY A 377 -22.91 -10.23 14.33
N PRO A 378 -23.40 -10.68 13.16
CA PRO A 378 -23.78 -9.77 12.07
C PRO A 378 -24.96 -8.85 12.41
N SER A 379 -25.80 -9.22 13.40
CA SER A 379 -26.84 -8.33 13.94
C SER A 379 -26.24 -7.05 14.54
N ASP A 380 -25.15 -7.21 15.30
CA ASP A 380 -24.50 -6.12 16.01
C ASP A 380 -23.86 -5.14 15.02
N GLU A 381 -23.20 -5.69 13.98
CA GLU A 381 -22.63 -4.91 12.88
C GLU A 381 -23.68 -4.01 12.22
N LEU A 382 -24.84 -4.57 11.86
CA LEU A 382 -25.91 -3.82 11.19
C LEU A 382 -26.50 -2.73 12.09
N ILE A 383 -26.76 -3.05 13.37
CA ILE A 383 -27.29 -2.08 14.34
C ILE A 383 -26.31 -0.92 14.54
N LEU A 384 -25.03 -1.22 14.75
CA LEU A 384 -23.99 -0.21 14.92
C LEU A 384 -23.84 0.68 13.67
N LYS A 385 -23.93 0.10 12.46
CA LYS A 385 -23.91 0.86 11.21
C LYS A 385 -25.11 1.80 11.09
N LYS A 386 -26.32 1.35 11.47
CA LYS A 386 -27.52 2.18 11.46
C LYS A 386 -27.40 3.35 12.44
N ILE A 387 -26.98 3.07 13.67
CA ILE A 387 -26.81 4.12 14.70
C ILE A 387 -25.79 5.16 14.22
N TYR A 388 -24.65 4.71 13.68
CA TYR A 388 -23.64 5.60 13.13
C TYR A 388 -24.21 6.45 11.97
N LYS A 389 -24.97 5.81 11.06
CA LYS A 389 -25.64 6.48 9.93
C LYS A 389 -26.59 7.58 10.38
N ASP A 390 -27.40 7.32 11.41
CA ASP A 390 -28.37 8.29 11.92
C ASP A 390 -27.67 9.48 12.60
N ILE A 391 -26.58 9.24 13.34
CA ILE A 391 -25.80 10.29 14.02
C ILE A 391 -24.94 11.10 13.03
N HIS A 392 -24.34 10.45 12.03
CA HIS A 392 -23.37 11.05 11.11
C HIS A 392 -23.96 11.42 9.74
N LYS A 393 -25.23 11.84 9.70
CA LYS A 393 -25.90 12.39 8.51
C LYS A 393 -25.82 11.47 7.29
N GLY A 394 -26.08 10.18 7.49
CA GLY A 394 -26.12 9.18 6.42
C GLY A 394 -24.80 8.49 6.12
N ARG A 395 -23.70 8.82 6.82
CA ARG A 395 -22.39 8.19 6.63
C ARG A 395 -22.31 6.82 7.33
N LEU A 396 -21.52 5.90 6.78
CA LEU A 396 -21.22 4.62 7.41
C LEU A 396 -19.86 4.66 8.13
N PRO A 397 -19.64 3.85 9.17
CA PRO A 397 -18.38 3.79 9.93
C PRO A 397 -17.13 3.62 9.04
N GLU A 398 -17.23 2.80 7.99
CA GLU A 398 -16.12 2.53 7.08
C GLU A 398 -15.67 3.77 6.31
N GLN A 399 -16.58 4.73 6.09
CA GLN A 399 -16.27 5.99 5.42
C GLN A 399 -15.44 6.94 6.30
N ASP A 400 -15.39 6.67 7.60
CA ASP A 400 -14.61 7.40 8.60
C ASP A 400 -13.45 6.55 9.15
N GLY A 401 -13.10 5.47 8.44
CA GLY A 401 -11.95 4.61 8.75
C GLY A 401 -12.14 3.71 9.96
N ILE A 402 -13.38 3.43 10.35
CA ILE A 402 -13.74 2.50 11.42
C ILE A 402 -14.20 1.19 10.79
N ASP A 403 -13.47 0.11 11.06
CA ASP A 403 -13.80 -1.20 10.53
C ASP A 403 -14.55 -2.04 11.55
N ILE A 404 -15.74 -2.56 11.22
CA ILE A 404 -16.51 -3.45 12.09
C ILE A 404 -16.27 -4.90 11.68
N ILE A 405 -15.81 -5.73 12.62
CA ILE A 405 -15.44 -7.12 12.37
C ILE A 405 -16.25 -8.05 13.28
N VAL A 406 -16.99 -8.95 12.65
CA VAL A 406 -17.76 -10.01 13.31
C VAL A 406 -16.84 -11.17 13.68
N VAL A 407 -16.72 -11.44 14.97
CA VAL A 407 -15.82 -12.46 15.53
C VAL A 407 -16.53 -13.83 15.52
N ARG A 408 -16.56 -14.48 14.35
CA ARG A 408 -17.26 -15.76 14.09
C ARG A 408 -16.66 -16.97 14.81
N GLY A 409 -16.81 -17.07 16.13
CA GLY A 409 -16.34 -18.20 16.96
C GLY A 409 -14.83 -18.28 17.19
N VAL A 410 -14.07 -17.35 16.61
CA VAL A 410 -12.61 -17.19 16.82
C VAL A 410 -12.27 -16.60 18.19
N GLY A 411 -13.24 -15.89 18.79
CA GLY A 411 -13.12 -15.23 20.10
C GLY A 411 -12.35 -13.91 20.05
N PHE A 412 -12.81 -12.93 20.84
CA PHE A 412 -12.22 -11.59 20.91
C PHE A 412 -10.74 -11.59 21.26
N LYS A 413 -10.31 -12.47 22.17
CA LYS A 413 -8.92 -12.55 22.65
C LYS A 413 -7.90 -12.66 21.52
N THR A 414 -8.24 -13.41 20.47
CA THR A 414 -7.42 -13.59 19.28
C THR A 414 -7.14 -12.28 18.55
N PHE A 415 -8.19 -11.52 18.25
CA PHE A 415 -8.08 -10.25 17.54
C PHE A 415 -7.44 -9.17 18.41
N ILE A 416 -7.76 -9.13 19.71
CA ILE A 416 -7.13 -8.21 20.65
C ILE A 416 -5.61 -8.47 20.74
N ALA A 417 -5.17 -9.74 20.77
CA ALA A 417 -3.74 -10.07 20.80
C ALA A 417 -2.99 -9.51 19.57
N ILE A 418 -3.60 -9.61 18.39
CA ILE A 418 -3.06 -9.02 17.15
C ILE A 418 -2.99 -7.49 17.28
N GLY A 419 -4.10 -6.84 17.67
CA GLY A 419 -4.15 -5.38 17.78
C GLY A 419 -3.24 -4.78 18.83
N LYS A 420 -3.06 -5.46 19.98
CA LYS A 420 -2.08 -5.07 21.01
C LYS A 420 -0.67 -4.98 20.46
N GLU A 421 -0.27 -6.02 19.74
CA GLU A 421 1.09 -6.14 19.22
C GLU A 421 1.32 -5.16 18.08
N ILE A 422 0.31 -4.90 17.24
CA ILE A 422 0.43 -3.99 16.08
C ILE A 422 0.27 -2.53 16.49
N GLY A 423 -0.58 -2.24 17.49
CA GLY A 423 -0.96 -0.88 17.90
C GLY A 423 -2.32 -0.43 17.37
N THR A 424 -3.14 -1.32 16.82
CA THR A 424 -4.49 -1.03 16.33
C THR A 424 -5.40 -0.58 17.49
N ALA A 425 -6.19 0.47 17.30
CA ALA A 425 -7.21 0.86 18.26
C ALA A 425 -8.43 -0.08 18.13
N ILE A 426 -8.79 -0.78 19.20
CA ILE A 426 -9.86 -1.78 19.22
C ILE A 426 -10.88 -1.45 20.31
N ASN A 427 -12.11 -1.24 19.87
CA ASN A 427 -13.27 -1.27 20.75
C ASN A 427 -13.98 -2.62 20.59
N VAL A 428 -14.40 -3.22 21.69
CA VAL A 428 -15.06 -4.53 21.69
C VAL A 428 -16.46 -4.34 22.24
N LEU A 429 -17.47 -4.51 21.39
CA LEU A 429 -18.84 -4.64 21.84
C LEU A 429 -19.07 -6.10 22.22
N ARG A 430 -19.34 -6.33 23.51
CA ARG A 430 -19.58 -7.66 24.05
C ARG A 430 -20.85 -7.70 24.87
N ASP A 431 -21.56 -8.81 24.82
CA ASP A 431 -22.69 -9.10 25.70
C ASP A 431 -22.21 -9.23 27.16
N ASN A 432 -22.99 -8.71 28.12
CA ASN A 432 -22.64 -8.87 29.54
C ASN A 432 -23.11 -10.21 30.12
N ASP A 433 -23.94 -10.97 29.38
CA ASP A 433 -24.50 -12.28 29.77
C ASP A 433 -25.13 -12.29 31.18
N GLY A 434 -25.68 -11.16 31.63
CA GLY A 434 -26.27 -10.98 32.95
C GLY A 434 -25.26 -10.82 34.09
N ASN A 435 -23.99 -10.54 33.80
CA ASN A 435 -22.98 -10.23 34.79
C ASN A 435 -21.87 -9.29 34.23
N TYR A 436 -22.16 -7.99 34.18
CA TYR A 436 -21.23 -6.97 33.71
C TYR A 436 -19.89 -6.96 34.44
N ARG A 437 -19.91 -7.12 35.76
CA ARG A 437 -18.68 -7.06 36.58
C ARG A 437 -17.71 -8.18 36.21
N LYS A 438 -18.20 -9.41 36.08
CA LYS A 438 -17.37 -10.58 35.74
C LYS A 438 -16.96 -10.60 34.27
N ASN A 439 -17.89 -10.31 33.35
CA ASN A 439 -17.66 -10.55 31.93
C ASN A 439 -16.98 -9.37 31.22
N VAL A 440 -17.06 -8.16 31.79
CA VAL A 440 -16.54 -6.92 31.19
C VAL A 440 -15.47 -6.28 32.07
N VAL A 441 -15.78 -5.95 33.33
CA VAL A 441 -14.83 -5.22 34.21
C VAL A 441 -13.60 -6.07 34.52
N GLU A 442 -13.77 -7.34 34.88
CA GLU A 442 -12.64 -8.23 35.14
C GLU A 442 -11.83 -8.52 33.86
N ALA A 443 -12.50 -8.68 32.71
CA ALA A 443 -11.83 -8.87 31.42
C ALA A 443 -11.03 -7.63 30.99
N GLN A 444 -11.55 -6.41 31.21
CA GLN A 444 -10.85 -5.15 30.90
C GLN A 444 -9.55 -5.00 31.69
N LYS A 445 -9.43 -5.60 32.88
CA LYS A 445 -8.18 -5.57 33.67
C LYS A 445 -7.02 -6.27 32.96
N GLU A 446 -7.28 -7.27 32.11
CA GLU A 446 -6.26 -7.91 31.26
C GLU A 446 -5.67 -6.94 30.22
N TYR A 447 -6.30 -5.77 30.04
CA TYR A 447 -6.04 -4.81 28.97
C TYR A 447 -5.68 -3.40 29.46
N THR A 448 -5.61 -3.16 30.78
CA THR A 448 -5.35 -1.82 31.35
C THR A 448 -4.03 -1.18 30.91
N ALA A 449 -3.01 -1.98 30.58
CA ALA A 449 -1.73 -1.49 30.06
C ALA A 449 -1.79 -1.04 28.59
N PHE A 450 -2.91 -1.28 27.89
CA PHE A 450 -3.09 -1.03 26.46
C PHE A 450 -4.24 -0.03 26.27
N PRO A 451 -3.96 1.28 26.27
CA PRO A 451 -4.99 2.32 26.18
C PRO A 451 -5.78 2.27 24.87
N ASN A 452 -5.22 1.64 23.84
CA ASN A 452 -5.85 1.40 22.55
C ASN A 452 -6.90 0.28 22.57
N ILE A 453 -7.15 -0.39 23.71
CA ILE A 453 -8.13 -1.49 23.82
C ILE A 453 -9.23 -1.16 24.84
N LYS A 454 -10.48 -1.10 24.38
CA LYS A 454 -11.65 -0.80 25.21
C LYS A 454 -12.73 -1.87 25.04
N LEU A 455 -13.20 -2.46 26.13
CA LEU A 455 -14.38 -3.32 26.16
C LEU A 455 -15.59 -2.47 26.57
N VAL A 456 -16.66 -2.58 25.81
CA VAL A 456 -17.90 -1.81 25.97
C VAL A 456 -19.08 -2.77 26.04
N SER A 457 -19.94 -2.54 27.01
CA SER A 457 -21.18 -3.30 27.24
C SER A 457 -22.12 -2.51 28.14
N SER A 458 -23.37 -2.95 28.26
CA SER A 458 -24.30 -2.37 29.21
C SER A 458 -23.90 -2.69 30.66
N THR A 459 -24.03 -1.71 31.55
CA THR A 459 -23.84 -1.88 33.00
C THR A 459 -25.06 -2.52 33.68
N ASN A 460 -26.18 -2.66 32.98
CA ASN A 460 -27.41 -3.27 33.46
C ASN A 460 -27.43 -4.76 33.09
N ASP A 461 -27.44 -5.65 34.09
CA ASP A 461 -27.45 -7.11 33.87
C ASP A 461 -28.75 -7.61 33.21
N ASN A 462 -29.83 -6.81 33.18
CA ASN A 462 -31.03 -7.14 32.42
C ASN A 462 -30.86 -6.90 30.90
N GLU A 463 -29.86 -6.11 30.52
CA GLU A 463 -29.46 -5.84 29.13
C GLU A 463 -28.37 -6.83 28.72
N PHE A 464 -28.65 -8.13 28.92
CA PHE A 464 -27.66 -9.19 28.80
C PHE A 464 -27.12 -9.42 27.39
N SER A 465 -27.83 -8.95 26.37
CA SER A 465 -27.35 -8.84 25.00
C SER A 465 -27.83 -7.54 24.34
N LEU A 466 -27.36 -7.26 23.12
CA LEU A 466 -27.74 -6.06 22.38
C LEU A 466 -29.26 -5.92 22.16
N GLU A 467 -29.99 -7.01 21.90
CA GLU A 467 -31.43 -6.95 21.60
C GLU A 467 -32.28 -6.54 22.82
N PRO A 468 -32.13 -7.17 24.01
CA PRO A 468 -32.73 -6.65 25.25
C PRO A 468 -32.38 -5.19 25.53
N ALA A 469 -31.14 -4.76 25.28
CA ALA A 469 -30.75 -3.36 25.44
C ALA A 469 -31.56 -2.44 24.52
N MET A 470 -31.68 -2.79 23.23
CA MET A 470 -32.49 -2.04 22.25
C MET A 470 -33.97 -2.01 22.63
N ILE A 471 -34.52 -3.14 23.10
CA ILE A 471 -35.92 -3.23 23.55
C ILE A 471 -36.15 -2.30 24.74
N LEU A 472 -35.30 -2.37 25.77
CA LEU A 472 -35.45 -1.58 26.98
C LEU A 472 -35.28 -0.07 26.72
N ALA A 473 -34.40 0.32 25.79
CA ALA A 473 -34.27 1.70 25.34
C ALA A 473 -35.56 2.25 24.70
N ASN A 474 -36.41 1.37 24.15
CA ASN A 474 -37.69 1.70 23.51
C ASN A 474 -38.91 1.24 24.35
N ALA A 475 -38.73 0.94 25.64
CA ALA A 475 -39.79 0.45 26.52
C ALA A 475 -40.19 1.46 27.61
N ALA A 476 -40.07 2.77 27.38
CA ALA A 476 -40.51 3.76 28.36
C ALA A 476 -42.05 3.86 28.45
N SER A 477 -42.76 3.48 27.39
CA SER A 477 -44.22 3.34 27.36
C SER A 477 -44.63 2.19 26.43
N GLU A 478 -45.88 1.74 26.55
CA GLU A 478 -46.43 0.70 25.68
C GLU A 478 -46.47 1.12 24.20
N ILE A 479 -46.70 2.41 23.93
CA ILE A 479 -46.72 2.98 22.58
C ILE A 479 -45.33 2.88 21.96
N GLU A 480 -44.29 3.28 22.69
CA GLU A 480 -42.90 3.19 22.21
C GLU A 480 -42.49 1.73 21.97
N LEU A 481 -42.87 0.82 22.89
CA LEU A 481 -42.55 -0.60 22.75
C LEU A 481 -43.23 -1.21 21.52
N GLN A 482 -44.48 -0.84 21.25
CA GLN A 482 -45.22 -1.32 20.09
C GLN A 482 -44.63 -0.77 18.78
N ALA A 483 -44.31 0.52 18.71
CA ALA A 483 -43.68 1.10 17.53
C ALA A 483 -42.34 0.40 17.21
N PHE A 484 -41.49 0.18 18.21
CA PHE A 484 -40.24 -0.55 18.01
C PHE A 484 -40.47 -2.02 17.66
N ALA A 485 -41.45 -2.69 18.29
CA ALA A 485 -41.80 -4.07 17.99
C ALA A 485 -42.28 -4.27 16.55
N GLU A 486 -42.97 -3.29 15.97
CA GLU A 486 -43.44 -3.31 14.58
C GLU A 486 -42.27 -3.31 13.59
N ILE A 487 -41.20 -2.58 13.90
CA ILE A 487 -39.94 -2.59 13.13
C ILE A 487 -39.27 -3.97 13.21
N VAL A 488 -39.07 -4.50 14.42
CA VAL A 488 -38.17 -5.65 14.63
C VAL A 488 -38.84 -7.03 14.49
N LEU A 489 -40.17 -7.12 14.59
CA LEU A 489 -40.91 -8.38 14.54
C LEU A 489 -41.64 -8.59 13.21
N SER A 490 -41.73 -9.84 12.73
CA SER A 490 -42.59 -10.15 11.58
C SER A 490 -44.06 -9.80 11.88
N THR A 491 -44.87 -9.49 10.87
CA THR A 491 -46.30 -9.21 11.04
C THR A 491 -46.99 -10.28 11.89
N LYS A 492 -46.68 -11.57 11.64
CA LYS A 492 -47.21 -12.70 12.41
C LYS A 492 -46.79 -12.63 13.89
N THR A 493 -45.52 -12.35 14.17
CA THR A 493 -44.98 -12.29 15.54
C THR A 493 -45.48 -11.03 16.27
N PHE A 494 -45.60 -9.91 15.57
CA PHE A 494 -46.17 -8.68 16.10
C PHE A 494 -47.63 -8.87 16.54
N SER A 495 -48.44 -9.60 15.76
CA SER A 495 -49.81 -9.96 16.17
C SER A 495 -49.84 -10.78 17.47
N LEU A 496 -48.85 -11.66 17.71
CA LEU A 496 -48.75 -12.43 18.97
C LEU A 496 -48.39 -11.54 20.17
N LEU A 497 -47.56 -10.51 19.95
CA LEU A 497 -47.24 -9.50 20.97
C LEU A 497 -48.46 -8.62 21.26
N ALA A 498 -49.16 -8.16 20.22
CA ALA A 498 -50.35 -7.33 20.34
C ALA A 498 -51.49 -8.02 21.12
N ALA A 499 -51.55 -9.35 21.09
CA ALA A 499 -52.51 -10.15 21.83
C ALA A 499 -52.26 -10.25 23.35
N LYS A 500 -51.10 -9.78 23.86
CA LYS A 500 -50.81 -9.74 25.30
C LYS A 500 -51.58 -8.61 25.98
N HIS A 501 -52.01 -8.82 27.22
CA HIS A 501 -52.96 -7.91 27.89
C HIS A 501 -52.28 -6.80 28.69
N THR A 502 -51.10 -7.07 29.24
CA THR A 502 -50.37 -6.08 30.05
C THR A 502 -49.06 -5.67 29.40
N PHE A 503 -48.60 -4.45 29.71
CA PHE A 503 -47.30 -3.95 29.30
C PHE A 503 -46.15 -4.88 29.72
N ALA A 504 -46.20 -5.41 30.95
CA ALA A 504 -45.22 -6.37 31.46
C ALA A 504 -45.20 -7.68 30.65
N GLU A 505 -46.36 -8.21 30.25
CA GLU A 505 -46.45 -9.40 29.40
C GLU A 505 -45.89 -9.15 27.99
N LYS A 506 -46.14 -7.96 27.41
CA LYS A 506 -45.59 -7.56 26.11
C LYS A 506 -44.07 -7.48 26.15
N LEU A 507 -43.54 -6.80 27.16
CA LEU A 507 -42.10 -6.65 27.36
C LEU A 507 -41.42 -8.01 27.59
N ALA A 508 -41.98 -8.85 28.46
CA ALA A 508 -41.46 -10.18 28.72
C ALA A 508 -41.48 -11.05 27.45
N PHE A 509 -42.56 -10.98 26.65
CA PHE A 509 -42.68 -11.75 25.42
C PHE A 509 -41.59 -11.39 24.40
N ILE A 510 -41.36 -10.10 24.13
CA ILE A 510 -40.38 -9.69 23.13
C ILE A 510 -38.95 -9.98 23.60
N VAL A 511 -38.64 -9.79 24.89
CA VAL A 511 -37.33 -10.14 25.44
C VAL A 511 -37.08 -11.64 25.32
N GLU A 512 -38.07 -12.47 25.66
CA GLU A 512 -37.95 -13.94 25.57
C GLU A 512 -37.86 -14.43 24.12
N TRP A 513 -38.52 -13.75 23.18
CA TRP A 513 -38.44 -14.05 21.76
C TRP A 513 -37.01 -13.97 21.20
N PHE A 514 -36.22 -13.01 21.68
CA PHE A 514 -34.80 -12.88 21.32
C PHE A 514 -33.86 -13.73 22.20
N ARG A 515 -34.34 -14.23 23.34
CA ARG A 515 -33.57 -15.09 24.25
C ARG A 515 -33.46 -16.55 23.77
N SER A 516 -34.46 -17.03 23.03
CA SER A 516 -34.68 -18.47 22.71
C SER A 516 -33.42 -19.20 22.18
N SER A 517 -33.25 -20.46 22.57
CA SER A 517 -32.02 -21.29 22.56
C SER A 517 -31.41 -21.67 21.21
N ASP A 518 -30.19 -22.23 21.26
CA ASP A 518 -29.48 -22.84 20.14
C ASP A 518 -30.33 -23.92 19.44
N GLY A 519 -30.48 -23.79 18.11
CA GLY A 519 -31.27 -24.71 17.28
C GLY A 519 -32.57 -24.11 16.70
N ASP A 520 -33.15 -23.10 17.34
CA ASP A 520 -34.43 -22.48 16.94
C ASP A 520 -34.29 -21.27 15.98
N GLY A 521 -33.14 -21.18 15.30
CA GLY A 521 -32.84 -20.05 14.41
C GLY A 521 -32.63 -18.71 15.13
N LYS A 522 -32.21 -18.72 16.41
CA LYS A 522 -31.88 -17.52 17.22
C LYS A 522 -31.07 -16.48 16.43
N GLY A 523 -29.97 -16.90 15.82
CA GLY A 523 -29.13 -16.04 15.00
C GLY A 523 -29.86 -15.44 13.80
N LYS A 524 -30.72 -16.22 13.13
CA LYS A 524 -31.52 -15.75 12.00
C LYS A 524 -32.53 -14.68 12.42
N LYS A 525 -33.23 -14.87 13.54
CA LYS A 525 -34.19 -13.88 14.08
C LYS A 525 -33.51 -12.54 14.39
N LYS A 526 -32.34 -12.58 15.03
CA LYS A 526 -31.54 -11.39 15.36
C LYS A 526 -31.10 -10.63 14.10
N VAL A 527 -30.63 -11.36 13.09
CA VAL A 527 -30.20 -10.78 11.81
C VAL A 527 -31.38 -10.19 11.04
N ASP A 528 -32.51 -10.90 10.94
CA ASP A 528 -33.71 -10.40 10.26
C ASP A 528 -34.23 -9.11 10.92
N ALA A 529 -34.20 -9.03 12.26
CA ALA A 529 -34.54 -7.81 12.99
C ALA A 529 -33.54 -6.67 12.71
N ALA A 530 -32.23 -6.97 12.73
CA ALA A 530 -31.20 -5.98 12.47
C ALA A 530 -31.23 -5.42 11.03
N ILE A 531 -31.58 -6.25 10.03
CA ILE A 531 -31.79 -5.79 8.64
C ILE A 531 -32.94 -4.77 8.60
N ARG A 532 -34.06 -5.04 9.27
CA ARG A 532 -35.20 -4.11 9.31
C ARG A 532 -34.87 -2.81 10.03
N ILE A 533 -34.11 -2.89 11.13
CA ILE A 533 -33.58 -1.70 11.80
C ILE A 533 -32.69 -0.89 10.85
N PHE A 534 -31.85 -1.55 10.06
CA PHE A 534 -30.97 -0.88 9.12
C PHE A 534 -31.72 -0.21 7.96
N GLU A 535 -32.79 -0.84 7.47
CA GLU A 535 -33.60 -0.38 6.34
C GLU A 535 -34.68 0.65 6.71
N THR A 536 -35.11 0.71 7.97
CA THR A 536 -36.19 1.60 8.40
C THR A 536 -35.76 3.07 8.47
N ASP A 537 -36.68 3.95 8.09
CA ASP A 537 -36.62 5.40 8.34
C ASP A 537 -37.42 5.81 9.58
N GLU A 538 -38.13 4.86 10.22
CA GLU A 538 -38.89 5.13 11.43
C GLU A 538 -37.95 5.42 12.62
N PRO A 539 -38.28 6.41 13.47
CA PRO A 539 -37.45 6.77 14.60
C PRO A 539 -37.51 5.71 15.69
N PHE A 540 -36.34 5.36 16.25
CA PHE A 540 -36.21 4.53 17.44
C PHE A 540 -35.06 5.07 18.32
N LYS A 541 -35.05 4.66 19.59
CA LYS A 541 -34.03 5.04 20.57
C LYS A 541 -32.90 4.01 20.62
N TYR A 542 -31.69 4.47 20.86
CA TYR A 542 -30.50 3.63 21.03
C TYR A 542 -30.02 3.65 22.49
N PRO A 543 -29.51 2.54 23.04
CA PRO A 543 -28.82 2.52 24.32
C PRO A 543 -27.64 3.48 24.36
N ALA A 544 -27.51 4.26 25.43
CA ALA A 544 -26.49 5.30 25.56
C ALA A 544 -25.05 4.76 25.43
N PHE A 545 -24.79 3.56 25.95
CA PHE A 545 -23.46 2.95 25.92
C PHE A 545 -22.96 2.63 24.49
N LEU A 546 -23.84 2.52 23.49
CA LEU A 546 -23.43 2.24 22.11
C LEU A 546 -22.70 3.42 21.46
N ALA A 547 -22.94 4.65 21.93
CA ALA A 547 -22.16 5.81 21.50
C ALA A 547 -20.67 5.65 21.85
N GLU A 548 -20.36 5.00 22.97
CA GLU A 548 -18.99 4.76 23.42
C GLU A 548 -18.24 3.71 22.58
N VAL A 549 -18.96 2.86 21.85
CA VAL A 549 -18.37 1.81 20.99
C VAL A 549 -17.67 2.43 19.79
N MET A 550 -18.21 3.54 19.28
CA MET A 550 -17.68 4.25 18.10
C MET A 550 -16.72 5.38 18.46
N ASP A 551 -16.52 5.61 19.76
CA ASP A 551 -15.61 6.62 20.25
C ASP A 551 -14.19 6.06 20.41
N PHE A 552 -13.27 6.63 19.62
CA PHE A 552 -11.85 6.31 19.60
C PHE A 552 -11.00 7.53 19.99
N ALA A 553 -11.61 8.53 20.63
CA ALA A 553 -10.94 9.78 21.06
C ALA A 553 -9.95 9.56 22.22
#